data_AF-A0A7G9Z530-F1
#
_entry.id   AF-A0A7G9Z530-F1
#
_cell.length_a   1.000
_cell.length_b   1.000
_cell.length_c   1.000
_cell.angle_alpha   90.00
_cell.angle_beta   90.00
_cell.angle_gamma   90.00
#
_symmetry.space_group_name_H-M   'P 1'
#
loop_
_entity.id
_entity.type
_entity.pdbx_description
1 polymer ?
#
loop_
_entity_poly.entity_id
_entity_poly.type
_entity_poly.pdbx_seq_one_letter_code
_entity_poly.pdbx_strand_id
1 'polypeptide(L)'
;MFLPGKYHVATDEEIRAIIRAFGDATLRAKEAGFDAVQLHGAHSSLLSQFLSPHTNRRTDPWGGSLENRIHIHREMYRDIRTKVGEDYPVMIKLGVEDCGPGGLKFNEGRIAARYLFELGFDALEISQGLMGKLWEETPMRTRINSIEKEAYFRNWCREITGAIDTPTMLVGGLRTFELMEEIIRNHEADFISLCRPLIREPGLINDWKRGDTHRATCVSCNKCGLALGEGKPLDCYLES
;
A
#
# COMPACT_ATOMS: atom_id res chain seq x y z
N MET A 1 12.90 2.42 -5.86
CA MET A 1 13.45 2.94 -7.12
C MET A 1 13.03 4.38 -7.25
N PHE A 2 13.97 5.31 -7.30
CA PHE A 2 13.68 6.73 -7.50
C PHE A 2 13.88 7.06 -8.98
N LEU A 3 13.07 7.97 -9.51
CA LEU A 3 13.29 8.46 -10.86
C LEU A 3 14.65 9.19 -10.92
N PRO A 4 15.44 9.02 -11.99
CA PRO A 4 16.64 9.82 -12.14
C PRO A 4 16.26 11.30 -12.28
N GLY A 5 16.84 12.17 -11.46
CA GLY A 5 16.51 13.59 -11.48
C GLY A 5 17.05 14.36 -10.29
N LYS A 6 16.92 15.68 -10.34
CA LYS A 6 17.14 16.55 -9.18
C LYS A 6 15.86 16.59 -8.35
N TYR A 7 16.00 16.36 -7.06
CA TYR A 7 14.92 16.45 -6.09
C TYR A 7 15.03 17.78 -5.34
N HIS A 8 13.91 18.47 -5.20
CA HIS A 8 13.77 19.65 -4.36
C HIS A 8 13.34 19.22 -2.95
N VAL A 9 14.02 19.74 -1.92
CA VAL A 9 13.62 19.50 -0.53
C VAL A 9 12.45 20.41 -0.23
N ALA A 10 11.25 19.83 -0.08
CA ALA A 10 10.03 20.59 0.18
C ALA A 10 10.18 21.48 1.42
N THR A 11 9.78 22.74 1.29
CA THR A 11 9.65 23.70 2.40
C THR A 11 8.43 23.37 3.26
N ASP A 12 8.34 23.96 4.45
CA ASP A 12 7.15 23.80 5.31
C ASP A 12 5.85 24.24 4.59
N GLU A 13 5.92 25.34 3.82
CA GLU A 13 4.79 25.85 3.05
C GLU A 13 4.35 24.86 1.96
N GLU A 14 5.30 24.27 1.23
CA GLU A 14 5.02 23.25 0.21
C GLU A 14 4.44 21.98 0.83
N ILE A 15 4.96 21.53 1.98
CA ILE A 15 4.41 20.38 2.70
C ILE A 15 2.95 20.64 3.10
N ARG A 16 2.65 21.83 3.63
CA ARG A 16 1.26 22.21 3.97
C ARG A 16 0.38 22.33 2.74
N ALA A 17 0.91 22.82 1.62
CA ALA A 17 0.18 22.87 0.35
C ALA A 17 -0.16 21.46 -0.16
N ILE A 18 0.78 20.52 -0.07
CA ILE A 18 0.54 19.11 -0.38
C ILE A 18 -0.54 18.51 0.52
N ILE A 19 -0.46 18.72 1.84
CA ILE A 19 -1.48 18.26 2.79
C ILE A 19 -2.87 18.74 2.36
N ARG A 20 -3.03 20.04 2.10
CA ARG A 20 -4.29 20.61 1.63
C ARG A 20 -4.76 19.99 0.32
N ALA A 21 -3.84 19.76 -0.63
CA ALA A 21 -4.16 19.16 -1.91
C ALA A 21 -4.71 17.73 -1.77
N PHE A 22 -4.17 16.92 -0.86
CA PHE A 22 -4.71 15.58 -0.55
C PHE A 22 -6.10 15.65 0.09
N GLY A 23 -6.33 16.59 1.02
CA GLY A 23 -7.67 16.81 1.57
C GLY A 23 -8.67 17.26 0.52
N ASP A 24 -8.29 18.19 -0.35
CA ASP A 24 -9.17 18.66 -1.44
C ASP A 24 -9.46 17.54 -2.45
N ALA A 25 -8.48 16.70 -2.76
CA ALA A 25 -8.67 15.54 -3.62
C ALA A 25 -9.63 14.52 -2.99
N THR A 26 -9.54 14.32 -1.68
CA THR A 26 -10.43 13.43 -0.92
C THR A 26 -11.87 13.95 -0.91
N LEU A 27 -12.06 15.27 -0.73
CA LEU A 27 -13.36 15.91 -0.86
C LEU A 27 -13.95 15.71 -2.26
N ARG A 28 -13.16 15.96 -3.31
CA ARG A 28 -13.61 15.73 -4.70
C ARG A 28 -14.00 14.28 -4.97
N ALA A 29 -13.28 13.31 -4.40
CA ALA A 29 -13.63 11.89 -4.52
C ALA A 29 -14.99 11.60 -3.86
N LYS A 30 -15.22 12.11 -2.64
CA LYS A 30 -16.51 11.99 -1.96
C LYS A 30 -17.64 12.64 -2.76
N GLU A 31 -17.44 13.86 -3.25
CA GLU A 31 -18.43 14.60 -4.05
C GLU A 31 -18.73 13.91 -5.39
N ALA A 32 -17.75 13.20 -5.96
CA ALA A 32 -17.93 12.37 -7.15
C ALA A 32 -18.67 11.05 -6.88
N GLY A 33 -18.99 10.74 -5.62
CA GLY A 33 -19.75 9.55 -5.23
C GLY A 33 -18.91 8.30 -5.00
N PHE A 34 -17.59 8.42 -4.79
CA PHE A 34 -16.81 7.29 -4.29
C PHE A 34 -17.20 6.96 -2.85
N ASP A 35 -17.27 5.67 -2.50
CA ASP A 35 -17.66 5.23 -1.16
C ASP A 35 -16.55 5.44 -0.10
N ALA A 36 -15.30 5.52 -0.55
CA ALA A 36 -14.13 5.60 0.32
C ALA A 36 -12.91 6.15 -0.44
N VAL A 37 -11.85 6.49 0.31
CA VAL A 37 -10.52 6.73 -0.27
C VAL A 37 -9.45 5.88 0.40
N GLN A 38 -8.39 5.58 -0.34
CA GLN A 38 -7.19 4.96 0.21
C GLN A 38 -5.97 5.82 -0.10
N LEU A 39 -5.30 6.31 0.94
CA LEU A 39 -4.05 7.04 0.80
C LEU A 39 -2.92 6.08 0.42
N HIS A 40 -2.05 6.51 -0.50
CA HIS A 40 -0.91 5.69 -0.92
C HIS A 40 0.34 6.08 -0.13
N GLY A 41 0.67 5.27 0.90
CA GLY A 41 1.82 5.42 1.80
C GLY A 41 2.88 4.33 1.64
N ALA A 42 2.99 3.74 0.45
CA ALA A 42 3.88 2.62 0.15
C ALA A 42 4.74 2.88 -1.11
N HIS A 43 5.60 1.93 -1.47
CA HIS A 43 6.20 1.81 -2.81
C HIS A 43 7.01 3.01 -3.30
N SER A 44 7.79 3.65 -2.43
CA SER A 44 8.54 4.88 -2.75
C SER A 44 7.69 6.10 -3.10
N SER A 45 6.37 6.08 -2.83
CA SER A 45 5.50 7.27 -2.88
C SER A 45 5.91 8.34 -1.87
N LEU A 46 5.39 9.55 -2.01
CA LEU A 46 5.71 10.68 -1.14
C LEU A 46 5.59 10.36 0.36
N LEU A 47 4.46 9.81 0.78
CA LEU A 47 4.21 9.46 2.18
C LEU A 47 5.21 8.41 2.68
N SER A 48 5.53 7.39 1.88
CA SER A 48 6.58 6.42 2.23
C SER A 48 7.97 7.05 2.33
N GLN A 49 8.26 8.07 1.50
CA GLN A 49 9.52 8.79 1.54
C GLN A 49 9.67 9.62 2.82
N PHE A 50 8.59 10.22 3.31
CA PHE A 50 8.60 10.90 4.61
C PHE A 50 8.79 9.91 5.77
N LEU A 51 8.17 8.73 5.70
CA LEU A 51 8.29 7.73 6.75
C LEU A 51 9.69 7.08 6.83
N SER A 52 10.36 6.92 5.69
CA SER A 52 11.67 6.26 5.63
C SER A 52 12.81 7.16 6.14
N PRO A 53 13.66 6.67 7.07
CA PRO A 53 14.88 7.36 7.48
C PRO A 53 15.93 7.45 6.37
N HIS A 54 15.81 6.66 5.29
CA HIS A 54 16.74 6.70 4.17
C HIS A 54 16.56 7.98 3.34
N THR A 55 15.30 8.31 3.03
CA THR A 55 14.90 9.46 2.21
C THR A 55 14.63 10.72 3.02
N ASN A 56 14.07 10.58 4.22
CA ASN A 56 13.78 11.72 5.08
C ASN A 56 14.90 11.92 6.10
N ARG A 57 15.86 12.76 5.72
CA ARG A 57 17.01 13.17 6.56
C ARG A 57 16.84 14.58 7.12
N ARG A 58 15.60 15.07 7.18
CA ARG A 58 15.32 16.41 7.69
C ARG A 58 15.59 16.47 9.20
N THR A 59 15.93 17.66 9.67
CA THR A 59 16.14 17.97 11.09
C THR A 59 15.06 18.89 11.66
N ASP A 60 14.05 19.22 10.84
CA ASP A 60 12.89 20.00 11.23
C ASP A 60 11.76 19.07 11.73
N PRO A 61 10.58 19.61 12.14
CA PRO A 61 9.48 18.79 12.65
C PRO A 61 8.90 17.75 11.67
N TRP A 62 9.33 17.73 10.42
CA TRP A 62 8.90 16.77 9.42
C TRP A 62 9.86 15.57 9.28
N GLY A 63 10.97 15.51 10.02
CA GLY A 63 11.92 14.41 9.98
C GLY A 63 12.67 14.14 11.29
N GLY A 64 13.64 13.24 11.23
CA GLY A 64 14.35 12.76 12.42
C GLY A 64 13.65 11.57 13.06
N SER A 65 13.00 11.76 14.21
CA SER A 65 12.31 10.67 14.92
C SER A 65 11.13 10.10 14.13
N LEU A 66 10.66 8.91 14.49
CA LEU A 66 9.50 8.30 13.85
C LEU A 66 8.26 9.19 13.94
N GLU A 67 8.05 9.83 15.09
CA GLU A 67 6.94 10.73 15.37
C GLU A 67 6.93 11.95 14.43
N ASN A 68 8.10 12.50 14.12
CA ASN A 68 8.23 13.59 13.15
C ASN A 68 8.06 13.08 11.70
N ARG A 69 8.62 11.91 11.38
CA ARG A 69 8.50 11.32 10.03
C ARG A 69 7.07 10.91 9.68
N ILE A 70 6.28 10.49 10.68
CA ILE A 70 4.86 10.20 10.51
C ILE A 70 3.98 11.46 10.59
N HIS A 71 4.53 12.61 11.00
CA HIS A 71 3.77 13.84 11.22
C HIS A 71 2.95 14.28 10.00
N ILE A 72 3.50 14.13 8.79
CA ILE A 72 2.77 14.46 7.55
C ILE A 72 1.50 13.61 7.36
N HIS A 73 1.54 12.32 7.74
CA HIS A 73 0.37 11.43 7.66
C HIS A 73 -0.72 11.91 8.62
N ARG A 74 -0.30 12.32 9.83
CA ARG A 74 -1.20 12.87 10.85
C ARG A 74 -1.90 14.15 10.39
N GLU A 75 -1.14 15.11 9.88
CA GLU A 75 -1.71 16.39 9.43
C GLU A 75 -2.57 16.20 8.18
N MET A 76 -2.18 15.30 7.27
CA MET A 76 -2.98 14.95 6.10
C MET A 76 -4.31 14.33 6.49
N TYR A 77 -4.32 13.35 7.39
CA TYR A 77 -5.55 12.75 7.89
C TYR A 77 -6.46 13.78 8.58
N ARG A 78 -5.89 14.66 9.42
CA ARG A 78 -6.66 15.73 10.08
C ARG A 78 -7.30 16.67 9.07
N ASP A 79 -6.54 17.15 8.08
CA ASP A 79 -7.08 18.02 7.01
C ASP A 79 -8.22 17.31 6.25
N ILE A 80 -8.03 16.02 5.92
CA ILE A 80 -9.06 15.19 5.30
C ILE A 80 -10.32 15.15 6.17
N ARG A 81 -10.20 14.85 7.46
CA ARG A 81 -11.36 14.77 8.37
C ARG A 81 -12.14 16.07 8.46
N THR A 82 -11.47 17.23 8.44
CA THR A 82 -12.18 18.52 8.40
C THR A 82 -13.03 18.72 7.15
N LYS A 83 -12.73 18.02 6.05
CA LYS A 83 -13.41 18.15 4.75
C LYS A 83 -14.50 17.11 4.53
N VAL A 84 -14.26 15.86 4.96
CA VAL A 84 -15.19 14.75 4.67
C VAL A 84 -15.95 14.22 5.88
N GLY A 85 -15.62 14.69 7.09
CA GLY A 85 -16.21 14.21 8.34
C GLY A 85 -15.65 12.86 8.79
N GLU A 86 -16.13 12.41 9.95
CA GLU A 86 -15.68 11.15 10.58
C GLU A 86 -16.28 9.91 9.90
N ASP A 87 -17.49 10.00 9.36
CA ASP A 87 -18.21 8.83 8.82
C ASP A 87 -17.73 8.38 7.43
N TYR A 88 -16.94 9.19 6.71
CA TYR A 88 -16.46 8.85 5.38
C TYR A 88 -15.21 7.97 5.46
N PRO A 89 -15.18 6.73 4.94
CA PRO A 89 -14.03 5.83 5.12
C PRO A 89 -12.74 6.34 4.47
N VAL A 90 -11.68 6.41 5.28
CA VAL A 90 -10.32 6.81 4.88
C VAL A 90 -9.35 5.71 5.31
N MET A 91 -8.80 5.04 4.32
CA MET A 91 -7.84 3.95 4.49
C MET A 91 -6.43 4.39 4.07
N ILE A 92 -5.42 3.58 4.37
CA ILE A 92 -4.06 3.80 3.86
C ILE A 92 -3.39 2.49 3.47
N LYS A 93 -2.72 2.48 2.32
CA LYS A 93 -1.75 1.46 1.96
C LYS A 93 -0.40 1.82 2.56
N LEU A 94 0.05 1.07 3.56
CA LEU A 94 1.25 1.40 4.32
C LEU A 94 2.44 0.52 3.93
N GLY A 95 3.56 1.16 3.60
CA GLY A 95 4.85 0.51 3.52
C GLY A 95 5.48 0.32 4.90
N VAL A 96 5.62 -0.92 5.35
CA VAL A 96 6.07 -1.22 6.74
C VAL A 96 7.54 -1.61 6.84
N GLU A 97 8.18 -1.92 5.72
CA GLU A 97 9.63 -2.14 5.65
C GLU A 97 10.16 -1.73 4.28
N ASP A 98 11.32 -1.08 4.29
CA ASP A 98 12.03 -0.66 3.08
C ASP A 98 12.95 -1.76 2.58
N CYS A 99 13.12 -1.83 1.26
CA CYS A 99 14.26 -2.51 0.68
C CYS A 99 15.53 -1.66 0.84
N GLY A 100 16.56 -2.27 1.45
CA GLY A 100 17.92 -1.74 1.43
C GLY A 100 18.42 -1.22 2.78
N PRO A 101 19.73 -0.88 2.84
CA PRO A 101 20.36 -0.40 4.06
C PRO A 101 19.90 1.03 4.41
N GLY A 102 19.74 1.26 5.72
CA GLY A 102 19.33 2.57 6.25
C GLY A 102 17.87 2.96 5.99
N GLY A 103 17.06 2.07 5.43
CA GLY A 103 15.61 2.24 5.29
C GLY A 103 14.83 1.85 6.55
N LEU A 104 13.52 2.11 6.51
CA LEU A 104 12.55 1.74 7.53
C LEU A 104 12.61 0.24 7.80
N LYS A 105 12.73 -0.15 9.08
CA LYS A 105 12.71 -1.54 9.50
C LYS A 105 11.33 -1.94 9.96
N PHE A 106 10.97 -3.21 9.81
CA PHE A 106 9.65 -3.71 10.17
C PHE A 106 9.23 -3.37 11.61
N ASN A 107 10.12 -3.46 12.58
CA ASN A 107 9.81 -3.07 13.97
C ASN A 107 9.35 -1.62 14.10
N GLU A 108 9.97 -0.72 13.35
CA GLU A 108 9.61 0.70 13.32
C GLU A 108 8.34 0.93 12.49
N GLY A 109 8.19 0.23 11.36
CA GLY A 109 6.97 0.27 10.54
C GLY A 109 5.74 -0.27 11.26
N ARG A 110 5.89 -1.26 12.15
CA ARG A 110 4.82 -1.75 13.03
C ARG A 110 4.39 -0.68 14.04
N ILE A 111 5.32 0.09 14.59
CA ILE A 111 4.99 1.24 15.45
C ILE A 111 4.27 2.32 14.63
N ALA A 112 4.72 2.57 13.40
CA ALA A 112 4.06 3.50 12.50
C ALA A 112 2.61 3.06 12.21
N ALA A 113 2.37 1.78 11.93
CA ALA A 113 1.03 1.23 11.73
C ALA A 113 0.13 1.48 12.96
N ARG A 114 0.65 1.28 14.18
CA ARG A 114 -0.08 1.58 15.41
C ARG A 114 -0.43 3.07 15.54
N TYR A 115 0.48 3.99 15.21
CA TYR A 115 0.17 5.42 15.23
C TYR A 115 -0.92 5.81 14.23
N LEU A 116 -0.97 5.18 13.06
CA LEU A 116 -2.04 5.43 12.09
C LEU A 116 -3.38 4.82 12.54
N PHE A 117 -3.34 3.68 13.23
CA PHE A 117 -4.51 3.14 13.93
C PHE A 117 -5.05 4.13 14.97
N GLU A 118 -4.21 4.57 15.92
CA GLU A 118 -4.59 5.50 16.99
C GLU A 118 -5.11 6.84 16.47
N LEU A 119 -4.74 7.20 15.24
CA LEU A 119 -5.21 8.39 14.56
C LEU A 119 -6.63 8.24 13.97
N GLY A 120 -7.07 7.02 13.70
CA GLY A 120 -8.44 6.70 13.26
C GLY A 120 -8.58 6.22 11.80
N PHE A 121 -7.51 5.79 11.13
CA PHE A 121 -7.66 5.18 9.81
C PHE A 121 -8.56 3.94 9.86
N ASP A 122 -9.49 3.84 8.91
CA ASP A 122 -10.54 2.81 8.90
C ASP A 122 -10.03 1.42 8.49
N ALA A 123 -8.93 1.37 7.72
CA ALA A 123 -8.21 0.13 7.42
C ALA A 123 -6.77 0.40 6.96
N LEU A 124 -5.89 -0.58 7.19
CA LEU A 124 -4.50 -0.56 6.74
C LEU A 124 -4.23 -1.68 5.73
N GLU A 125 -3.85 -1.35 4.50
CA GLU A 125 -3.36 -2.34 3.54
C GLU A 125 -1.83 -2.47 3.64
N ILE A 126 -1.34 -3.64 4.04
CA ILE A 126 0.06 -3.84 4.39
C ILE A 126 0.90 -4.16 3.16
N SER A 127 1.99 -3.40 2.98
CA SER A 127 2.90 -3.57 1.84
C SER A 127 4.33 -3.13 2.16
N GLN A 128 5.16 -3.07 1.12
CA GLN A 128 6.55 -2.63 1.20
C GLN A 128 6.66 -1.10 1.11
N GLY A 129 7.63 -0.52 1.81
CA GLY A 129 8.02 0.89 1.69
C GLY A 129 8.87 1.13 0.44
N LEU A 130 10.12 1.55 0.61
CA LEU A 130 11.03 1.79 -0.49
C LEU A 130 11.33 0.50 -1.27
N MET A 131 11.35 0.61 -2.60
CA MET A 131 11.61 -0.51 -3.51
C MET A 131 13.08 -0.59 -3.91
N GLY A 132 13.61 -1.81 -4.08
CA GLY A 132 14.94 -2.04 -4.64
C GLY A 132 15.00 -1.87 -6.15
N LYS A 133 16.01 -2.49 -6.78
CA LYS A 133 16.23 -2.46 -8.24
C LYS A 133 15.77 -3.75 -8.92
N LEU A 134 15.83 -4.87 -8.22
CA LEU A 134 15.42 -6.18 -8.73
C LEU A 134 13.94 -6.41 -8.44
N TRP A 135 13.24 -7.18 -9.27
CA TRP A 135 11.80 -7.43 -9.09
C TRP A 135 11.46 -8.05 -7.74
N GLU A 136 12.33 -8.93 -7.24
CA GLU A 136 12.23 -9.60 -5.94
C GLU A 136 12.26 -8.61 -4.77
N GLU A 137 12.87 -7.45 -4.99
CA GLU A 137 13.00 -6.33 -4.04
C GLU A 137 11.85 -5.31 -4.15
N THR A 138 10.80 -5.64 -4.91
CA THR A 138 9.62 -4.80 -5.15
C THR A 138 8.31 -5.49 -4.74
N PRO A 139 7.19 -4.76 -4.60
CA PRO A 139 5.85 -5.34 -4.49
C PRO A 139 5.37 -6.01 -5.80
N MET A 140 6.15 -5.94 -6.88
CA MET A 140 5.84 -6.55 -8.17
C MET A 140 6.72 -7.78 -8.42
N ARG A 141 6.90 -8.63 -7.42
CA ARG A 141 7.68 -9.88 -7.55
C ARG A 141 7.17 -10.72 -8.73
N THR A 142 8.12 -11.29 -9.48
CA THR A 142 7.87 -12.18 -10.62
C THR A 142 7.92 -13.65 -10.19
N ARG A 143 7.63 -14.58 -11.11
CA ARG A 143 7.77 -16.04 -10.91
C ARG A 143 7.04 -16.58 -9.68
N ILE A 144 5.84 -16.05 -9.42
CA ILE A 144 4.93 -16.55 -8.38
C ILE A 144 4.21 -17.79 -8.92
N ASN A 145 4.96 -18.88 -9.03
CA ASN A 145 4.58 -20.12 -9.69
C ASN A 145 4.36 -21.30 -8.73
N SER A 146 4.40 -21.05 -7.43
CA SER A 146 4.09 -22.03 -6.39
C SER A 146 3.46 -21.31 -5.19
N ILE A 147 2.75 -22.06 -4.34
CA ILE A 147 2.01 -21.52 -3.19
C ILE A 147 2.94 -20.85 -2.17
N GLU A 148 4.17 -21.37 -2.00
CA GLU A 148 5.18 -20.86 -1.06
C GLU A 148 5.72 -19.48 -1.45
N LYS A 149 5.52 -19.07 -2.70
CA LYS A 149 5.91 -17.74 -3.21
C LYS A 149 4.77 -16.73 -3.15
N GLU A 150 3.55 -17.17 -2.84
CA GLU A 150 2.40 -16.29 -2.65
C GLU A 150 2.43 -15.64 -1.26
N ALA A 151 1.54 -14.68 -1.04
CA ALA A 151 1.35 -14.02 0.25
C ALA A 151 2.65 -13.50 0.89
N TYR A 152 3.58 -12.96 0.12
CA TYR A 152 4.92 -12.64 0.62
C TYR A 152 5.01 -11.48 1.62
N PHE A 153 3.87 -10.83 1.94
CA PHE A 153 3.73 -9.88 3.05
C PHE A 153 2.89 -10.43 4.22
N ARG A 154 2.51 -11.72 4.18
CA ARG A 154 1.65 -12.39 5.18
C ARG A 154 2.17 -12.26 6.60
N ASN A 155 3.47 -12.49 6.82
CA ASN A 155 4.07 -12.38 8.15
C ASN A 155 3.96 -10.96 8.71
N TRP A 156 4.26 -9.94 7.89
CA TRP A 156 4.11 -8.54 8.31
C TRP A 156 2.66 -8.19 8.62
N CYS A 157 1.73 -8.62 7.76
CA CYS A 157 0.31 -8.38 7.97
C CYS A 157 -0.16 -9.03 9.27
N ARG A 158 0.12 -10.33 9.47
CA ARG A 158 -0.24 -11.07 10.69
C ARG A 158 0.24 -10.40 11.96
N GLU A 159 1.51 -10.00 12.00
CA GLU A 159 2.09 -9.35 13.19
C GLU A 159 1.47 -7.97 13.47
N ILE A 160 1.01 -7.27 12.43
CA ILE A 160 0.29 -6.00 12.59
C ILE A 160 -1.16 -6.25 13.01
N THR A 161 -1.87 -7.17 12.36
CA THR A 161 -3.25 -7.56 12.71
C THR A 161 -3.35 -7.97 14.18
N GLY A 162 -2.37 -8.73 14.69
CA GLY A 162 -2.34 -9.11 16.11
C GLY A 162 -1.98 -7.97 17.09
N ALA A 163 -1.70 -6.77 16.60
CA ALA A 163 -1.22 -5.64 17.40
C ALA A 163 -2.11 -4.38 17.32
N ILE A 164 -3.14 -4.36 16.48
CA ILE A 164 -4.09 -3.24 16.32
C ILE A 164 -5.52 -3.78 16.15
N ASP A 165 -6.53 -2.96 16.48
CA ASP A 165 -7.95 -3.34 16.34
C ASP A 165 -8.56 -2.89 14.99
N THR A 166 -7.84 -2.08 14.21
CA THR A 166 -8.29 -1.66 12.87
C THR A 166 -8.10 -2.78 11.85
N PRO A 167 -9.10 -3.01 10.96
CA PRO A 167 -8.99 -4.01 9.91
C PRO A 167 -7.74 -3.87 9.04
N THR A 168 -7.11 -5.00 8.74
CA THR A 168 -5.96 -5.06 7.83
C THR A 168 -6.30 -5.74 6.51
N MET A 169 -5.61 -5.31 5.44
CA MET A 169 -5.73 -5.91 4.12
C MET A 169 -4.37 -6.45 3.68
N LEU A 170 -4.34 -7.74 3.29
CA LEU A 170 -3.13 -8.38 2.79
C LEU A 170 -3.07 -8.31 1.27
N VAL A 171 -2.03 -7.66 0.75
CA VAL A 171 -1.58 -7.82 -0.64
C VAL A 171 -0.31 -8.66 -0.68
N GLY A 172 0.02 -9.21 -1.84
CA GLY A 172 1.38 -9.69 -2.10
C GLY A 172 1.40 -11.03 -2.78
N GLY A 173 1.15 -11.04 -4.09
CA GLY A 173 1.35 -12.25 -4.88
C GLY A 173 0.30 -13.35 -4.65
N LEU A 174 -0.89 -13.04 -4.16
CA LEU A 174 -1.99 -14.00 -3.93
C LEU A 174 -2.63 -14.45 -5.27
N ARG A 175 -2.84 -15.76 -5.48
CA ARG A 175 -3.53 -16.40 -6.62
C ARG A 175 -4.38 -17.60 -6.22
N THR A 176 -3.99 -18.30 -5.16
CA THR A 176 -4.64 -19.55 -4.71
C THR A 176 -5.77 -19.23 -3.74
N PHE A 177 -6.99 -19.67 -4.06
CA PHE A 177 -8.18 -19.39 -3.27
C PHE A 177 -8.09 -19.98 -1.86
N GLU A 178 -7.67 -21.23 -1.74
CA GLU A 178 -7.58 -21.95 -0.46
C GLU A 178 -6.56 -21.30 0.49
N LEU A 179 -5.48 -20.74 -0.05
CA LEU A 179 -4.50 -19.97 0.73
C LEU A 179 -5.11 -18.67 1.27
N MET A 180 -5.91 -17.98 0.45
CA MET A 180 -6.59 -16.75 0.86
C MET A 180 -7.59 -17.05 1.99
N GLU A 181 -8.39 -18.10 1.84
CA GLU A 181 -9.33 -18.58 2.87
C GLU A 181 -8.61 -18.97 4.17
N GLU A 182 -7.46 -19.66 4.08
CA GLU A 182 -6.64 -20.00 5.25
C GLU A 182 -6.18 -18.75 6.00
N ILE A 183 -5.71 -17.72 5.29
CA ILE A 183 -5.24 -16.46 5.88
C ILE A 183 -6.35 -15.75 6.65
N ILE A 184 -7.55 -15.65 6.05
CA ILE A 184 -8.70 -15.02 6.70
C ILE A 184 -9.16 -15.84 7.91
N ARG A 185 -9.30 -17.16 7.75
CA ARG A 185 -9.74 -18.07 8.83
C ARG A 185 -8.79 -18.08 10.02
N ASN A 186 -7.49 -17.86 9.79
CA ASN A 186 -6.49 -17.79 10.85
C ASN A 186 -6.36 -16.38 11.46
N HIS A 187 -7.21 -15.43 11.07
CA HIS A 187 -7.18 -14.03 11.53
C HIS A 187 -5.83 -13.33 11.29
N GLU A 188 -5.17 -13.66 10.18
CA GLU A 188 -3.89 -13.04 9.83
C GLU A 188 -4.07 -11.77 8.99
N ALA A 189 -5.24 -11.62 8.37
CA ALA A 189 -5.74 -10.40 7.74
C ALA A 189 -7.27 -10.43 7.74
N ASP A 190 -7.91 -9.26 7.64
CA ASP A 190 -9.37 -9.15 7.54
C ASP A 190 -9.85 -9.13 6.08
N PHE A 191 -9.00 -8.63 5.17
CA PHE A 191 -9.27 -8.57 3.75
C PHE A 191 -8.09 -9.05 2.90
N ILE A 192 -8.40 -9.50 1.69
CA ILE A 192 -7.44 -9.89 0.67
C ILE A 192 -7.46 -8.89 -0.47
N SER A 193 -6.31 -8.31 -0.78
CA SER A 193 -6.13 -7.37 -1.88
C SER A 193 -5.55 -8.06 -3.12
N LEU A 194 -6.25 -7.94 -4.24
CA LEU A 194 -5.85 -8.46 -5.54
C LEU A 194 -5.72 -7.34 -6.57
N CYS A 195 -4.79 -7.49 -7.50
CA CYS A 195 -4.59 -6.54 -8.61
C CYS A 195 -4.32 -7.32 -9.90
N ARG A 196 -3.08 -7.81 -10.10
CA ARG A 196 -2.69 -8.54 -11.32
C ARG A 196 -3.58 -9.74 -11.69
N PRO A 197 -4.08 -10.56 -10.74
CA PRO A 197 -5.08 -11.58 -11.04
C PRO A 197 -6.33 -11.01 -11.71
N LEU A 198 -6.89 -9.91 -11.20
CA LEU A 198 -8.11 -9.29 -11.72
C LEU A 198 -7.91 -8.59 -13.07
N ILE A 199 -6.68 -8.20 -13.40
CA ILE A 199 -6.33 -7.71 -14.74
C ILE A 199 -6.41 -8.85 -15.76
N ARG A 200 -5.93 -10.05 -15.41
CA ARG A 200 -5.97 -11.23 -16.30
C ARG A 200 -7.37 -11.83 -16.37
N GLU A 201 -8.05 -11.92 -15.22
CA GLU A 201 -9.35 -12.56 -15.05
C GLU A 201 -10.31 -11.61 -14.31
N PRO A 202 -10.98 -10.69 -15.01
CA PRO A 202 -11.95 -9.79 -14.36
C PRO A 202 -13.11 -10.52 -13.70
N GLY A 203 -13.43 -11.75 -14.15
CA GLY A 203 -14.47 -12.62 -13.61
C GLY A 203 -14.06 -13.45 -12.38
N LEU A 204 -12.78 -13.45 -12.00
CA LEU A 204 -12.19 -14.40 -11.03
C LEU A 204 -12.99 -14.51 -9.72
N ILE A 205 -13.38 -13.38 -9.14
CA ILE A 205 -14.15 -13.36 -7.88
C ILE A 205 -15.52 -14.01 -8.04
N ASN A 206 -16.17 -13.79 -9.18
CA ASN A 206 -17.47 -14.41 -9.46
C ASN A 206 -17.32 -15.91 -9.71
N ASP A 207 -16.22 -16.36 -10.29
CA ASP A 207 -15.93 -17.78 -10.51
C ASP A 207 -15.74 -18.50 -9.16
N TRP A 208 -14.89 -17.95 -8.30
CA TRP A 208 -14.69 -18.42 -6.93
C TRP A 208 -16.01 -18.47 -6.14
N LYS A 209 -16.84 -17.43 -6.24
CA LYS A 209 -18.16 -17.39 -5.58
C LYS A 209 -19.12 -18.48 -6.06
N ARG A 210 -18.99 -18.93 -7.32
CA ARG A 210 -19.79 -20.04 -7.87
C ARG A 210 -19.20 -21.42 -7.57
N GLY A 211 -18.10 -21.49 -6.84
CA GLY A 211 -17.43 -22.73 -6.43
C GLY A 211 -16.34 -23.21 -7.39
N ASP A 212 -16.04 -22.46 -8.46
CA ASP A 212 -14.86 -22.72 -9.28
C ASP A 212 -13.65 -22.04 -8.62
N THR A 213 -12.98 -22.72 -7.69
CA THR A 213 -11.86 -22.18 -6.90
C THR A 213 -10.50 -22.29 -7.59
N HIS A 214 -10.47 -22.33 -8.93
CA HIS A 214 -9.21 -22.43 -9.67
C HIS A 214 -8.22 -21.34 -9.27
N ARG A 215 -6.94 -21.69 -9.30
CA ARG A 215 -5.85 -20.75 -9.08
C ARG A 215 -5.80 -19.73 -10.21
N ALA A 216 -5.73 -18.45 -9.88
CA ALA A 216 -5.66 -17.38 -10.87
C ALA A 216 -4.50 -17.58 -11.87
N THR A 217 -4.76 -17.32 -13.15
CA THR A 217 -3.85 -17.62 -14.27
C THR A 217 -2.77 -16.56 -14.49
N CYS A 218 -2.76 -15.48 -13.72
CA CYS A 218 -1.71 -14.46 -13.79
C CYS A 218 -0.30 -15.04 -13.48
N VAL A 219 0.56 -15.05 -14.50
CA VAL A 219 1.93 -15.61 -14.41
C VAL A 219 2.98 -14.65 -13.82
N SER A 220 2.58 -13.46 -13.37
CA SER A 220 3.48 -12.44 -12.78
C SER A 220 4.61 -11.98 -13.73
N CYS A 221 4.31 -11.80 -15.02
CA CYS A 221 5.28 -11.34 -16.03
C CYS A 221 5.53 -9.82 -15.99
N ASN A 222 4.73 -9.06 -15.23
CA ASN A 222 4.76 -7.60 -15.10
C ASN A 222 4.56 -6.80 -16.40
N LYS A 223 4.25 -7.44 -17.54
CA LYS A 223 3.97 -6.74 -18.80
C LYS A 223 2.85 -5.71 -18.68
N CYS A 224 1.85 -5.95 -17.82
CA CYS A 224 0.79 -4.99 -17.53
C CYS A 224 1.33 -3.66 -16.94
N GLY A 225 2.30 -3.74 -16.02
CA GLY A 225 2.92 -2.56 -15.41
C GLY A 225 3.95 -1.90 -16.33
N LEU A 226 4.71 -2.70 -17.09
CA LEU A 226 5.66 -2.19 -18.09
C LEU A 226 4.94 -1.41 -19.19
N ALA A 227 3.81 -1.93 -19.68
CA ALA A 227 2.99 -1.28 -20.69
C ALA A 227 2.45 0.08 -20.20
N LEU A 228 1.97 0.16 -18.96
CA LEU A 228 1.57 1.45 -18.35
C LEU A 228 2.74 2.45 -18.32
N GLY A 229 3.95 2.00 -17.99
CA GLY A 229 5.15 2.85 -18.02
C GLY A 229 5.51 3.37 -19.41
N GLU A 230 5.09 2.66 -20.47
CA GLU A 230 5.21 3.08 -21.87
C GLU A 230 4.01 3.91 -22.35
N GLY A 231 3.07 4.26 -21.46
CA GLY A 231 1.87 5.02 -21.79
C GLY A 231 0.77 4.22 -22.51
N LYS A 232 0.87 2.89 -22.51
CA LYS A 232 -0.16 2.01 -23.09
C LYS A 232 -1.30 1.77 -22.09
N PRO A 233 -2.52 1.40 -22.56
CA PRO A 233 -3.63 1.06 -21.67
C PRO A 233 -3.30 -0.09 -20.71
N LEU A 234 -3.96 -0.10 -19.55
CA LEU A 234 -3.89 -1.23 -18.63
C LEU A 234 -4.56 -2.45 -19.25
N ASP A 235 -3.78 -3.52 -19.48
CA ASP A 235 -4.27 -4.80 -19.99
C ASP A 235 -3.34 -5.95 -19.57
N CYS A 236 -3.78 -7.18 -19.76
CA CYS A 236 -2.92 -8.36 -19.70
C CYS A 236 -2.27 -8.65 -21.06
N TYR A 237 -1.01 -8.26 -21.20
CA TYR A 237 -0.20 -8.45 -22.42
C TYR A 237 0.46 -9.84 -22.54
N LEU A 238 -0.11 -10.86 -21.89
CA LEU A 238 0.30 -12.24 -22.13
C LEU A 238 -0.58 -12.78 -23.26
N GLU A 239 0.06 -13.18 -24.37
CA GLU A 239 -0.63 -13.86 -25.47
C GLU A 239 -1.35 -15.09 -24.91
N SER A 240 -2.63 -15.23 -25.28
CA SER A 240 -3.53 -16.31 -24.85
C SER A 240 -3.05 -17.68 -25.29
#